data_AF-A0A358CSG2-F1
#
_entry.id   AF-A0A358CSG2-F1
#
_cell.length_a   1.000
_cell.length_b   1.000
_cell.length_c   1.000
_cell.angle_alpha   90.00
_cell.angle_beta   90.00
_cell.angle_gamma   90.00
#
_symmetry.space_group_name_H-M   'P 1'
#
loop_
_entity.id
_entity.type
_entity.pdbx_description
1 polymer ?
#
loop_
_entity_poly.entity_id
_entity_poly.type
_entity_poly.pdbx_seq_one_letter_code
_entity_poly.pdbx_strand_id
1 'polypeptide(L)' 'MHDSGLVHVSQLSSGFIRDPYAAVVVGQAVKVWVLELDKNRRRVALTMIRP' A
#
# COMPACT_ATOMS: atom_id res chain seq x y z
N MET A 1 2.82 8.39 -17.62
CA MET A 1 2.15 7.13 -17.26
C MET A 1 2.41 6.91 -15.78
N HIS A 2 1.40 7.11 -14.92
CA HIS A 2 1.53 6.81 -13.50
C HIS A 2 0.79 5.49 -13.27
N ASP A 3 1.53 4.39 -13.18
CA ASP A 3 0.99 3.12 -12.73
C ASP A 3 0.83 3.22 -11.20
N SER A 4 -0.29 3.81 -10.76
CA SER A 4 -0.55 4.07 -9.35
C SER A 4 -0.74 2.75 -8.60
N GLY A 5 0.17 2.44 -7.67
CA GLY A 5 0.00 1.37 -6.70
C GLY A 5 -0.94 1.81 -5.58
N LEU A 6 -1.91 0.95 -5.21
CA LEU A 6 -2.87 1.23 -4.15
C LEU A 6 -2.60 0.29 -2.97
N VAL A 7 -2.30 0.86 -1.80
CA VAL A 7 -2.24 0.15 -0.54
C VAL A 7 -3.56 0.36 0.19
N HIS A 8 -4.24 -0.71 0.56
CA HIS A 8 -5.47 -0.61 1.35
C HIS A 8 -5.15 -0.17 2.79
N VAL A 9 -6.05 0.57 3.46
CA VAL A 9 -5.79 1.07 4.82
C VAL A 9 -5.47 -0.03 5.83
N SER A 10 -6.11 -1.20 5.68
CA SER A 10 -5.84 -2.38 6.53
C SER A 10 -4.51 -3.07 6.24
N GLN A 11 -3.83 -2.67 5.17
CA GLN A 11 -2.53 -3.20 4.74
C GLN A 11 -1.38 -2.23 5.09
N LEU A 12 -1.66 -1.16 5.83
CA LEU A 12 -0.64 -0.20 6.31
C LEU A 12 0.10 -0.70 7.56
N SER A 13 -0.55 -1.51 8.40
CA SER A 13 0.02 -2.10 9.62
C SER A 13 -0.76 -3.35 10.02
N SER A 14 -0.12 -4.24 10.79
CA SER A 14 -0.77 -5.43 11.37
C SER A 14 -1.75 -5.09 12.50
N GLY A 15 -1.76 -3.84 12.99
CA GLY A 15 -2.69 -3.36 14.02
C GLY A 15 -3.85 -2.54 13.44
N PHE A 16 -4.85 -2.24 14.28
CA PHE A 16 -5.95 -1.36 13.90
C PHE A 16 -5.47 0.09 13.74
N ILE A 17 -5.59 0.62 12.53
CA ILE A 17 -5.31 2.02 12.23
C ILE A 17 -6.62 2.78 12.13
N ARG A 18 -6.86 3.70 13.07
CA ARG A 18 -8.01 4.61 13.04
C ARG A 18 -7.81 5.76 12.04
N ASP A 19 -6.58 6.22 11.90
CA ASP A 19 -6.22 7.35 11.03
C ASP A 19 -5.00 6.98 10.17
N PRO A 20 -5.13 6.89 8.83
CA PRO A 20 -4.01 6.57 7.95
C PRO A 20 -2.90 7.61 7.98
N TYR A 21 -3.19 8.88 8.31
CA TYR A 21 -2.17 9.92 8.44
C TYR A 21 -1.22 9.68 9.63
N ALA A 22 -1.63 8.87 10.61
CA ALA A 22 -0.75 8.45 11.70
C ALA A 22 0.26 7.37 11.24
N ALA A 23 -0.03 6.66 10.15
CA ALA A 23 0.82 5.59 9.62
C ALA A 23 1.74 6.06 8.51
N VAL A 24 1.29 7.01 7.67
CA VAL A 24 2.05 7.51 6.52
C VAL A 24 1.85 9.01 6.30
N VAL A 25 2.87 9.67 5.76
CA VAL A 25 2.80 11.07 5.31
C VAL A 25 3.18 11.22 3.84
N VAL A 26 2.64 12.25 3.19
CA VAL A 26 2.94 12.54 1.78
C VAL A 26 4.43 12.83 1.63
N GLY A 27 5.07 12.16 0.66
CA GLY A 27 6.51 12.28 0.41
C GLY A 27 7.40 11.34 1.24
N GLN A 28 6.83 10.56 2.17
CA GLN A 28 7.56 9.55 2.90
C GLN A 28 7.92 8.37 2.00
N ALA A 29 9.21 8.02 1.96
CA ALA A 29 9.64 6.76 1.37
C ALA A 29 9.25 5.60 2.28
N VAL A 30 8.45 4.67 1.78
CA VAL A 30 7.98 3.49 2.51
C VAL A 30 8.41 2.20 1.81
N LYS A 31 8.62 1.14 2.59
CA LYS A 31 8.88 -0.20 2.07
C LYS A 31 7.57 -0.94 1.92
N VAL A 32 7.30 -1.46 0.73
CA VAL A 32 6.08 -2.20 0.40
C VAL A 32 6.41 -3.57 -0.20
N TRP A 33 5.47 -4.48 -0.08
CA TRP A 33 5.46 -5.80 -0.71
C TRP A 33 4.34 -5.88 -1.73
N VAL A 34 4.58 -6.64 -2.81
CA VAL A 34 3.58 -6.88 -3.86
C VAL A 34 2.69 -8.04 -3.43
N LEU A 35 1.39 -7.78 -3.32
CA LEU A 35 0.39 -8.81 -3.04
C LEU A 35 -0.11 -9.45 -4.35
N GLU A 36 -0.48 -8.61 -5.31
CA GLU A 36 -1.10 -9.08 -6.55
C GLU A 36 -0.77 -8.15 -7.72
N LEU A 37 -0.62 -8.76 -8.90
CA LEU A 37 -0.34 -8.08 -10.15
C LEU A 37 -1.44 -8.40 -11.17
N ASP A 38 -2.33 -7.44 -11.41
CA ASP A 38 -3.31 -7.52 -12.50
C ASP A 38 -2.74 -6.80 -13.73
N LYS A 39 -2.14 -7.59 -14.62
CA LYS A 39 -1.55 -7.10 -15.88
C LYS A 39 -2.60 -6.62 -16.87
N ASN A 40 -3.82 -7.17 -16.83
CA ASN A 40 -4.89 -6.79 -17.76
C ASN A 40 -5.43 -5.40 -17.42
N ARG A 41 -5.54 -5.09 -16.13
CA ARG A 41 -6.04 -3.80 -15.63
C ARG A 41 -4.92 -2.81 -15.29
N ARG A 42 -3.65 -3.22 -15.43
CA ARG A 42 -2.44 -2.46 -15.07
C ARG A 42 -2.50 -1.95 -13.62
N ARG A 43 -2.92 -2.81 -12.70
CA ARG A 43 -3.02 -2.48 -11.27
C ARG A 43 -2.10 -3.37 -10.45
N VAL A 44 -1.49 -2.76 -9.43
CA VAL A 44 -0.64 -3.47 -8.47
C VAL A 44 -1.23 -3.27 -7.09
N ALA A 45 -1.58 -4.38 -6.43
CA ALA A 45 -1.97 -4.38 -5.04
C ALA A 45 -0.72 -4.48 -4.17
N LEU A 46 -0.58 -3.55 -3.23
CA LEU A 46 0.60 -3.40 -2.39
C LEU A 46 0.21 -3.52 -0.91
N THR A 47 1.15 -3.99 -0.09
CA THR A 47 1.02 -4.01 1.37
C THR A 47 2.28 -3.48 2.05
N MET A 48 2.14 -2.85 3.21
CA MET A 48 3.24 -2.47 4.09
C MET A 48 3.46 -3.49 5.22
N ILE A 49 2.61 -4.51 5.30
CA ILE A 49 2.75 -5.61 6.25
C ILE A 49 3.79 -6.58 5.71
N ARG A 50 4.68 -7.04 6.60
CA ARG A 50 5.65 -8.09 6.23
C ARG A 50 4.88 -9.41 6.02
N PRO A 51 5.07 -10.08 4.88
CA PRO A 51 4.46 -11.40 4.62
C PRO A 51 4.97 -12.48 5.59
#